data_AF-A0A2M8NME0-F1
#
_entry.id   AF-A0A2M8NME0-F1
#
_cell.length_a   1.000
_cell.length_b   1.000
_cell.length_c   1.000
_cell.angle_alpha   90.00
_cell.angle_beta   90.00
_cell.angle_gamma   90.00
#
_symmetry.space_group_name_H-M   'P 1'
#
loop_
_entity.id
_entity.type
_entity.pdbx_description
1 polymer ?
#
loop_
_entity_poly.entity_id
_entity_poly.type
_entity_poly.pdbx_seq_one_letter_code
_entity_poly.pdbx_strand_id
1 'polypeptide(L)'
;MNLIRFDDANRFYERVSPFLSAREAEHNLLLGVIRGVQIGEYMEYPPYLGCIEADNRVVAVIVRTPPHHVLLSLMDNPHHIIPLIV
;
A
#
# COMPACT_ATOMS: atom_id res chain seq x y z
N MET A 1 8.01 3.14 14.27
CA MET A 1 7.40 2.89 12.95
C MET A 1 7.03 1.43 12.89
N ASN A 2 5.81 1.09 12.46
CA ASN A 2 5.31 -0.28 12.46
C ASN A 2 4.78 -0.66 11.08
N LEU A 3 5.06 -1.89 10.64
CA LEU A 3 4.44 -2.48 9.46
C LEU A 3 3.09 -3.08 9.84
N ILE A 4 2.03 -2.60 9.18
CA ILE A 4 0.67 -3.11 9.33
C ILE A 4 0.29 -3.83 8.04
N ARG A 5 -0.31 -5.01 8.18
CA ARG A 5 -0.80 -5.85 7.09
C ARG A 5 -2.31 -5.98 7.19
N PHE A 6 -2.96 -6.04 6.04
CA PHE A 6 -4.41 -6.08 5.94
C PHE A 6 -4.82 -7.31 5.13
N ASP A 7 -5.90 -7.96 5.58
CA ASP A 7 -6.59 -9.04 4.89
C ASP A 7 -7.84 -8.54 4.14
N ASP A 8 -8.36 -7.37 4.51
CA ASP A 8 -9.50 -6.70 3.88
C ASP A 8 -9.06 -5.45 3.10
N ALA A 9 -9.35 -5.46 1.79
CA ALA A 9 -8.96 -4.38 0.89
C ALA A 9 -9.70 -3.05 1.13
N ASN A 10 -10.91 -3.09 1.69
CA ASN A 10 -11.67 -1.88 2.00
C ASN A 10 -11.10 -1.19 3.24
N ARG A 11 -10.82 -1.95 4.31
CA ARG A 11 -10.13 -1.44 5.51
C ARG A 11 -8.75 -0.91 5.18
N PHE A 12 -8.04 -1.60 4.28
CA PHE A 12 -6.75 -1.11 3.78
C PHE A 12 -6.90 0.24 3.07
N TYR A 13 -7.82 0.35 2.10
CA TYR A 13 -8.04 1.58 1.35
C TYR A 13 -8.49 2.76 2.23
N GLU A 14 -9.40 2.53 3.17
CA GLU A 14 -9.81 3.53 4.16
C GLU A 14 -8.61 4.08 4.93
N ARG A 15 -7.64 3.21 5.27
CA ARG A 15 -6.46 3.63 6.02
C ARG A 15 -5.44 4.40 5.18
N VAL A 16 -5.19 3.98 3.95
CA VAL A 16 -4.09 4.52 3.13
C VAL A 16 -4.49 5.62 2.15
N SER A 17 -5.78 5.75 1.82
CA SER A 17 -6.25 6.72 0.81
C SER A 17 -5.88 8.17 1.13
N PRO A 18 -5.92 8.68 2.38
CA PRO A 18 -5.52 10.07 2.63
C PRO A 18 -4.05 10.35 2.30
N PHE A 19 -3.17 9.36 2.49
CA PHE A 19 -1.75 9.45 2.16
C PHE A 19 -1.53 9.38 0.65
N LEU A 20 -2.18 8.43 -0.03
CA LEU A 20 -2.00 8.26 -1.48
C LEU A 20 -2.56 9.46 -2.26
N SER A 21 -3.73 9.97 -1.87
CA SER A 21 -4.40 11.09 -2.54
C SER A 21 -3.69 12.43 -2.38
N ALA A 22 -2.77 12.57 -1.40
CA ALA A 22 -1.95 13.78 -1.27
C ALA A 22 -1.03 14.00 -2.49
N ARG A 23 -0.70 12.92 -3.21
CA ARG A 23 0.12 12.89 -4.42
C ARG A 23 -0.48 11.90 -5.43
N GLU A 24 -1.74 12.13 -5.77
CA GLU A 24 -2.57 11.19 -6.53
C GLU A 24 -1.94 10.80 -7.86
N ALA A 25 -1.38 11.76 -8.61
CA ALA A 25 -0.73 11.50 -9.89
C ALA A 25 0.46 10.54 -9.77
N GLU A 26 1.30 10.69 -8.74
CA GLU A 26 2.42 9.78 -8.46
C GLU A 26 1.98 8.42 -7.90
N HIS A 27 0.77 8.35 -7.34
CA HIS A 27 0.21 7.16 -6.72
C HIS A 27 -0.92 6.51 -7.53
N ASN A 28 -1.16 6.96 -8.76
CA ASN A 28 -2.30 6.53 -9.57
C ASN A 28 -2.31 5.01 -9.83
N LEU A 29 -1.15 4.39 -10.04
CA LEU A 29 -1.02 2.95 -10.22
C LEU A 29 -1.40 2.18 -8.94
N LEU A 30 -0.94 2.64 -7.77
CA LEU A 30 -1.33 2.05 -6.49
C LEU A 30 -2.83 2.16 -6.26
N LEU A 31 -3.41 3.33 -6.51
CA LEU A 31 -4.86 3.56 -6.37
C LEU A 31 -5.66 2.65 -7.30
N GLY A 32 -5.25 2.51 -8.57
CA GLY A 32 -5.88 1.62 -9.54
C GLY A 32 -5.79 0.15 -9.13
N VAL A 33 -4.61 -0.32 -8.71
CA VAL A 33 -4.42 -1.72 -8.27
C VAL A 33 -5.24 -2.02 -7.02
N ILE A 34 -5.25 -1.12 -6.02
CA ILE A 34 -6.06 -1.30 -4.82
C ILE A 34 -7.54 -1.40 -5.18
N ARG A 35 -8.00 -0.55 -6.10
CA ARG A 35 -9.38 -0.60 -6.59
C ARG A 35 -9.70 -1.94 -7.26
N GLY A 36 -8.80 -2.46 -8.08
CA GLY A 36 -8.93 -3.80 -8.68
C GLY A 36 -9.08 -4.89 -7.61
N VAL A 37 -8.22 -4.88 -6.58
CA VAL A 37 -8.32 -5.82 -5.47
C VAL A 37 -9.66 -5.70 -4.72
N GLN A 38 -10.15 -4.50 -4.46
CA GLN A 38 -11.46 -4.28 -3.81
C GLN A 38 -12.64 -4.90 -4.58
N ILE A 39 -12.56 -4.94 -5.91
CA ILE A 39 -13.63 -5.51 -6.76
C ILE A 39 -13.37 -6.98 -7.12
N GLY A 40 -12.34 -7.60 -6.54
CA GLY A 40 -12.03 -9.02 -6.72
C GLY A 40 -11.11 -9.33 -7.91
N GLU A 41 -10.45 -8.34 -8.50
CA GLU A 41 -9.38 -8.58 -9.47
C GLU A 41 -8.09 -9.02 -8.77
N TYR A 42 -7.20 -9.68 -9.53
CA TYR A 42 -5.89 -10.15 -9.05
C TYR A 42 -5.94 -11.16 -7.89
N MET A 43 -7.03 -11.91 -7.78
CA MET A 43 -7.28 -12.88 -6.70
C MET A 43 -6.81 -14.31 -7.02
N GLU A 44 -6.11 -14.54 -8.13
CA GLU A 44 -5.51 -15.84 -8.45
C GLU A 44 -4.56 -16.31 -7.32
N TYR A 45 -3.86 -15.34 -6.71
CA TYR A 45 -3.08 -15.52 -5.50
C TYR A 45 -3.44 -14.42 -4.49
N PRO A 46 -3.31 -14.68 -3.17
CA PRO A 46 -3.59 -13.66 -2.16
C PRO A 46 -2.73 -12.40 -2.38
N PRO A 47 -3.34 -11.20 -2.47
CA PRO A 47 -2.59 -9.96 -2.55
C PRO A 47 -1.91 -9.68 -1.20
N TYR A 48 -0.75 -9.03 -1.26
CA TYR A 48 -0.13 -8.44 -0.08
C TYR A 48 -0.54 -6.97 0.00
N LEU A 49 -1.22 -6.60 1.09
CA LEU A 49 -1.65 -5.24 1.37
C LEU A 49 -1.03 -4.79 2.69
N GLY A 50 -0.22 -3.72 2.66
CA GLY A 50 0.40 -3.22 3.86
C GLY A 50 0.77 -1.74 3.81
N CYS A 51 0.98 -1.17 4.99
CA CYS A 51 1.48 0.19 5.14
C CYS A 51 2.47 0.27 6.31
N ILE A 52 3.31 1.30 6.29
CA ILE A 52 4.12 1.68 7.44
C ILE A 52 3.47 2.85 8.13
N GLU A 53 3.37 2.77 9.46
CA GLU A 53 2.85 3.85 10.29
C GLU A 53 3.90 4.42 11.24
N ALA A 54 3.93 5.74 11.34
CA ALA A 54 4.70 6.51 12.30
C ALA A 54 3.75 7.51 12.96
N ASP A 55 3.71 7.58 14.29
CA ASP A 55 2.86 8.52 15.03
C ASP A 55 1.39 8.53 14.56
N ASN A 56 0.85 7.32 14.34
CA ASN A 56 -0.51 7.08 13.85
C ASN A 56 -0.81 7.65 12.45
N ARG A 57 0.23 7.94 11.66
CA ARG A 57 0.14 8.40 10.26
C ARG A 57 0.79 7.40 9.33
N VAL A 58 0.16 7.18 8.17
CA VAL A 58 0.75 6.39 7.08
C VAL A 58 1.92 7.17 6.49
N VAL A 59 3.08 6.52 6.38
CA VAL A 59 4.31 7.09 5.80
C VAL A 59 4.81 6.32 4.57
N ALA A 60 4.29 5.11 4.34
CA ALA A 60 4.50 4.34 3.12
C ALA A 60 3.38 3.32 2.91
N VAL A 61 3.13 2.95 1.64
CA VAL A 61 2.17 1.93 1.22
C VAL A 61 2.89 0.88 0.38
N ILE A 62 2.54 -0.38 0.61
CA ILE A 62 3.14 -1.56 -0.02
C ILE A 62 2.00 -2.43 -0.54
N VAL A 63 2.01 -2.68 -1.85
CA VAL A 63 1.03 -3.56 -2.49
C VAL A 63 1.74 -4.57 -3.37
N ARG A 64 1.30 -5.82 -3.35
CA ARG A 64 1.73 -6.81 -4.33
C ARG A 64 0.54 -7.66 -4.74
N THR A 65 0.33 -7.78 -6.04
CA THR A 65 -0.65 -8.69 -6.65
C THR A 65 0.11 -9.70 -7.51
N PRO A 66 0.45 -10.90 -6.99
CA PRO A 66 1.21 -11.87 -7.76
C PRO A 66 0.50 -12.21 -9.10
N PRO A 67 1.26 -12.38 -10.20
CA PRO A 67 2.72 -12.53 -10.27
C PRO A 67 3.51 -11.21 -10.30
N HIS A 68 2.84 -10.06 -10.21
CA HIS A 68 3.50 -8.76 -10.33
C HIS A 68 4.43 -8.45 -9.14
N HIS A 69 5.44 -7.61 -9.42
CA HIS A 69 6.39 -7.13 -8.42
C HIS A 69 5.71 -6.23 -7.38
N VAL A 70 6.41 -6.00 -6.27
CA VAL A 70 5.95 -5.09 -5.21
C VAL A 70 5.88 -3.66 -5.75
N LEU A 71 4.76 -2.99 -5.49
CA LEU A 71 4.60 -1.56 -5.62
C LEU A 71 4.84 -0.90 -4.28
N LEU A 72 5.69 0.13 -4.28
CA LEU A 72 5.94 1.00 -3.15
C LEU A 72 5.43 2.39 -3.49
N SER A 73 4.77 3.04 -2.54
CA SER A 73 4.45 4.45 -2.68
C SER A 73 5.72 5.30 -2.69
N LEU A 74 5.60 6.50 -3.23
CA LEU A 74 6.61 7.53 -3.01
C LEU A 74 6.57 7.94 -1.53
N MET A 75 7.76 8.09 -0.93
CA MET A 75 7.93 8.33 0.51
C MET A 75 9.07 9.33 0.73
N ASP A 76 8.95 10.18 1.75
CA ASP A 76 9.90 11.28 1.96
C ASP A 76 11.24 10.80 2.55
N ASN A 77 11.25 9.73 3.35
CA ASN A 77 12.43 9.25 4.08
C ASN A 77 12.64 7.73 3.92
N PRO A 78 13.00 7.25 2.72
CA PRO A 78 13.05 5.81 2.42
C PRO A 78 14.07 5.03 3.25
N HIS A 79 15.19 5.65 3.66
CA HIS A 79 16.25 4.97 4.43
C HIS A 79 15.78 4.38 5.77
N HIS A 80 14.80 5.00 6.43
CA HIS A 80 14.25 4.49 7.70
C HIS A 80 13.09 3.52 7.48
N ILE A 81 12.54 3.47 6.27
CA ILE A 81 11.35 2.70 5.93
C ILE A 81 11.72 1.34 5.32
N ILE A 82 12.70 1.31 4.41
CA ILE A 82 13.12 0.11 3.70
C ILE A 82 13.43 -1.08 4.64
N PRO A 83 14.16 -0.90 5.78
CA PRO A 83 14.45 -2.02 6.69
C PRO A 83 13.23 -2.68 7.33
N LEU A 84 12.05 -2.04 7.27
CA LEU A 84 10.79 -2.60 7.79
C LEU A 84 10.04 -3.46 6.74
N ILE A 85 10.51 -3.43 5.49
CA ILE A 85 9.83 -4.04 4.33
C ILE A 85 10.61 -5.26 3.81
N VAL A 86 11.90 -5.41 4.18
CA VAL A 86 12.79 -6.52 3.79
C VAL A 86 12.94 -7.57 4.87
#